data_AF-A0A2S4ZWN2-F1
#
_entry.id   AF-A0A2S4ZWN2-F1
#
_cell.length_a   1.000
_cell.length_b   1.000
_cell.length_c   1.000
_cell.angle_alpha   90.00
_cell.angle_beta   90.00
_cell.angle_gamma   90.00
#
_symmetry.space_group_name_H-M   'P 1'
#
loop_
_entity.id
_entity.type
_entity.pdbx_description
1 polymer ?
#
loop_
_entity_poly.entity_id
_entity_poly.type
_entity_poly.pdbx_seq_one_letter_code
_entity_poly.pdbx_strand_id
1 'polypeptide(L)' 'MNTDKKITLVDRVKSPTPKFFRKIRTIGLMIGAVGGALLAAPVALPAVVGTIAGYLATIGVVASAVSQTAVRD' A
#
# COMPACT_ATOMS: atom_id res chain seq x y z
N MET A 1 -28.44 -22.51 13.95
CA MET A 1 -27.21 -23.28 14.25
C MET A 1 -26.12 -22.26 14.55
N ASN A 2 -25.62 -22.25 15.80
CA ASN A 2 -24.74 -21.22 16.35
C ASN A 2 -23.43 -21.09 15.58
N THR A 3 -23.07 -19.86 15.16
CA THR A 3 -21.73 -19.55 14.66
C THR A 3 -21.19 -18.22 15.21
N ASP A 4 -21.28 -18.02 16.52
CA ASP A 4 -20.40 -17.07 17.23
C ASP A 4 -19.04 -17.74 17.49
N LYS A 5 -18.33 -18.12 16.42
CA LYS A 5 -16.95 -18.60 16.52
C LYS A 5 -16.06 -17.40 16.79
N LYS A 6 -15.70 -17.15 18.05
CA LYS A 6 -14.72 -16.12 18.42
C LYS A 6 -13.37 -16.47 17.77
N ILE A 7 -13.07 -15.85 16.63
CA ILE A 7 -11.77 -16.00 15.99
C ILE A 7 -10.73 -15.32 16.88
N THR A 8 -9.90 -16.12 17.53
CA THR A 8 -8.82 -15.65 18.39
C THR A 8 -7.79 -14.87 17.57
N LEU A 9 -7.12 -13.87 18.17
CA LEU A 9 -6.10 -13.07 17.47
C LEU A 9 -5.00 -13.94 16.82
N VAL A 10 -4.67 -15.05 17.48
CA VAL A 10 -3.71 -16.05 16.99
C VAL A 10 -4.16 -16.68 15.67
N ASP A 11 -5.45 -16.98 15.52
CA ASP A 11 -6.01 -17.57 14.30
C ASP A 11 -6.05 -16.56 13.15
N ARG A 12 -6.22 -15.27 13.46
CA ARG A 12 -6.10 -14.20 12.45
C ARG A 12 -4.68 -14.00 11.95
N VAL A 13 -3.68 -14.06 12.81
CA VAL A 13 -2.26 -13.95 12.41
C VAL A 13 -1.82 -15.15 11.58
N LYS A 14 -2.34 -16.35 11.89
CA LYS A 14 -2.07 -17.58 11.13
C LYS A 14 -2.84 -17.66 9.80
N SER A 15 -3.85 -16.83 9.60
CA SER A 15 -4.63 -16.82 8.37
C SER A 15 -3.74 -16.41 7.18
N PRO A 16 -3.94 -17.01 5.99
CA PRO A 16 -3.14 -16.69 4.83
C PRO A 16 -3.33 -15.22 4.45
N THR A 17 -2.23 -14.50 4.28
CA THR A 17 -2.28 -13.07 3.95
C THR A 17 -3.10 -12.86 2.67
N PRO A 18 -4.14 -12.01 2.68
CA PRO A 18 -4.97 -11.78 1.52
C PRO A 18 -4.15 -11.30 0.32
N LYS A 19 -4.59 -11.64 -0.89
CA LYS A 19 -3.89 -11.33 -2.15
C LYS A 19 -3.61 -9.83 -2.31
N PHE A 20 -4.51 -8.98 -1.82
CA PHE A 20 -4.37 -7.52 -1.84
C PHE A 20 -3.12 -7.05 -1.05
N PHE A 21 -2.98 -7.46 0.21
CA PHE A 21 -1.84 -7.08 1.04
C PHE A 21 -0.51 -7.64 0.53
N ARG A 22 -0.53 -8.82 -0.09
CA ARG A 22 0.67 -9.36 -0.77
C ARG A 22 1.13 -8.43 -1.90
N LYS A 23 0.21 -7.91 -2.72
CA LYS A 23 0.54 -6.95 -3.79
C LYS A 23 1.08 -5.64 -3.24
N ILE A 24 0.44 -5.09 -2.19
CA ILE A 24 0.93 -3.86 -1.52
C ILE A 24 2.36 -4.04 -1.01
N ARG A 25 2.66 -5.18 -0.37
CA ARG A 25 4.02 -5.47 0.12
C ARG A 25 5.05 -5.45 -1.00
N THR A 26 4.76 -6.09 -2.14
CA THR A 26 5.66 -6.09 -3.30
C THR A 26 5.87 -4.68 -3.84
N ILE A 27 4.80 -3.88 -3.97
CA ILE A 27 4.90 -2.48 -4.42
C ILE A 27 5.73 -1.66 -3.43
N GLY A 28 5.50 -1.82 -2.12
CA GLY A 28 6.28 -1.14 -1.08
C GLY A 28 7.77 -1.49 -1.11
N LEU A 29 8.12 -2.76 -1.38
CA LEU A 29 9.53 -3.17 -1.55
C LEU A 29 10.18 -2.53 -2.77
N MET A 30 9.45 -2.45 -3.90
CA MET A 30 9.95 -1.76 -5.10
C MET A 30 10.15 -0.27 -4.85
N ILE A 31 9.21 0.39 -4.18
CA ILE A 31 9.33 1.80 -3.79
C ILE A 31 10.51 2.01 -2.84
N GLY A 32 10.70 1.12 -1.86
CA GLY A 32 11.84 1.17 -0.93
C GLY A 32 13.19 1.00 -1.63
N ALA A 33 13.28 0.08 -2.60
CA ALA A 33 14.49 -0.13 -3.39
C ALA A 33 14.80 1.09 -4.27
N VAL A 34 13.79 1.65 -4.95
CA VAL A 34 13.95 2.87 -5.74
C VAL A 34 14.32 4.04 -4.84
N GLY A 35 13.61 4.25 -3.73
CA GLY A 35 13.94 5.29 -2.75
C GLY A 35 15.35 5.17 -2.19
N GLY A 36 15.79 3.97 -1.84
CA GLY A 36 17.16 3.70 -1.38
C GLY A 36 18.22 3.97 -2.45
N ALA A 37 17.96 3.58 -3.71
CA ALA A 37 18.84 3.88 -4.84
C ALA A 37 18.89 5.39 -5.15
N LEU A 38 17.76 6.09 -5.03
CA LEU A 38 17.66 7.54 -5.21
C LEU A 38 18.46 8.27 -4.12
N LEU A 39 18.43 7.82 -2.86
CA LEU A 39 19.27 8.39 -1.80
C LEU A 39 20.78 8.25 -2.08
N ALA A 40 21.19 7.27 -2.89
CA ALA A 40 22.58 7.04 -3.24
C ALA A 40 23.10 7.93 -4.41
N ALA A 41 22.24 8.63 -5.15
CA ALA A 41 22.61 9.34 -6.39
C ALA A 41 22.08 10.80 -6.44
N PRO A 42 22.81 11.81 -5.94
CA PRO A 42 22.26 13.12 -5.56
C PRO A 42 21.78 14.07 -6.69
N VAL A 43 22.14 13.86 -7.96
CA VAL A 43 22.10 14.96 -8.96
C VAL A 43 21.02 14.81 -10.05
N ALA A 44 20.54 13.59 -10.34
CA ALA A 44 19.46 13.35 -11.32
C ALA A 44 18.04 13.46 -10.71
N LEU A 45 17.96 13.72 -9.40
CA LEU A 45 16.79 13.45 -8.55
C LEU A 45 15.62 14.44 -8.65
N PRO A 46 15.80 15.77 -8.71
CA PRO A 46 14.68 16.69 -8.50
C PRO A 46 13.55 16.56 -9.52
N ALA A 47 13.89 16.32 -10.79
CA ALA A 47 12.91 16.17 -11.87
C ALA A 47 12.17 14.82 -11.82
N VAL A 48 12.88 13.74 -11.50
CA VAL A 48 12.31 12.39 -11.40
C VAL A 48 11.43 12.28 -10.15
N VAL A 49 11.85 12.87 -9.04
CA VAL A 49 11.06 12.89 -7.80
C VAL A 49 9.79 13.71 -7.99
N GLY A 50 9.86 14.87 -8.65
CA GLY A 50 8.67 15.68 -8.94
C GLY A 50 7.63 14.97 -9.81
N THR A 51 8.09 14.25 -10.84
CA THR A 51 7.19 13.48 -11.73
C THR A 51 6.58 12.27 -11.04
N ILE A 52 7.37 11.51 -10.25
CA ILE A 52 6.84 10.39 -9.43
C ILE A 52 5.84 10.91 -8.39
N ALA A 53 6.15 12.02 -7.72
CA ALA A 53 5.26 12.63 -6.73
C ALA A 53 3.92 13.04 -7.36
N GLY A 54 3.93 13.58 -8.59
CA GLY A 54 2.71 13.89 -9.33
C GLY A 54 1.83 12.66 -9.57
N TYR A 55 2.41 11.54 -10.02
CA TYR A 55 1.66 10.29 -10.21
C TYR A 55 1.18 9.66 -8.90
N LEU A 56 1.97 9.73 -7.84
CA LEU A 56 1.55 9.22 -6.52
C LEU A 56 0.43 10.08 -5.93
N ALA A 57 0.48 11.40 -6.11
CA ALA A 57 -0.57 12.30 -5.67
C ALA A 57 -1.89 12.00 -6.39
N THR A 58 -1.88 11.76 -7.71
CA THR A 58 -3.11 11.41 -8.44
C THR A 58 -3.68 10.07 -8.00
N ILE A 59 -2.84 9.05 -7.83
CA ILE A 59 -3.27 7.74 -7.29
C ILE A 59 -3.87 7.91 -5.89
N GLY A 60 -3.22 8.70 -5.03
CA GLY A 60 -3.68 8.96 -3.67
C GLY A 60 -5.05 9.62 -3.64
N VAL A 61 -5.25 10.68 -4.42
CA VAL A 61 -6.54 11.38 -4.52
C VAL A 61 -7.64 10.45 -5.02
N VAL A 62 -7.38 9.66 -6.07
CA VAL A 62 -8.36 8.71 -6.62
C VAL A 62 -8.68 7.61 -5.59
N ALA A 63 -7.66 7.02 -4.97
CA ALA A 63 -7.85 5.99 -3.95
C ALA A 63 -8.61 6.52 -2.73
N SER A 64 -8.31 7.74 -2.29
CA SER A 64 -9.02 8.41 -1.19
C SER A 64 -10.47 8.74 -1.55
N ALA A 65 -10.74 9.19 -2.78
CA ALA A 65 -12.11 9.43 -3.25
C ALA A 65 -12.91 8.11 -3.30
N VAL A 66 -12.33 7.05 -3.88
CA VAL A 66 -12.97 5.71 -3.95
C VAL A 66 -13.18 5.11 -2.56
N SER A 67 -12.22 5.26 -1.65
CA SER A 67 -12.35 4.76 -0.27
C SER A 67 -13.46 5.49 0.50
N GLN A 68 -13.70 6.77 0.21
CA GLN A 68 -14.82 7.53 0.78
C GLN A 68 -16.18 7.14 0.19
N THR A 69 -16.21 6.60 -1.03
CA THR A 69 -17.45 6.08 -1.66
C THR A 69 -17.83 4.68 -1.19
N ALA A 70 -16.95 3.97 -0.48
CA ALA A 70 -17.31 2.68 0.11
C ALA A 70 -18.35 2.91 1.22
N VAL A 71 -19.52 2.30 1.08
CA VAL A 71 -20.60 2.37 2.07
C VAL A 71 -20.07 1.83 3.40
N ARG A 72 -20.14 2.64 4.45
CA ARG A 72 -19.94 2.21 5.83
C ARG A 72 -21.19 1.43 6.24
N ASP A 73 -21.08 0.10 6.30
CA ASP A 73 -21.98 -0.72 7.13
C ASP A 73 -21.66 -0.51 8.62
#